data_AF-A0A8E0RQI8-F1
#
_entry.id   AF-A0A8E0RQI8-F1
#
_cell.length_a   1.000
_cell.length_b   1.000
_cell.length_c   1.000
_cell.angle_alpha   90.00
_cell.angle_beta   90.00
_cell.angle_gamma   90.00
#
_symmetry.space_group_name_H-M   'P 1'
#
loop_
_entity.id
_entity.type
_entity.pdbx_description
1 polymer ?
#
loop_
_entity_poly.entity_id
_entity_poly.type
_entity_poly.pdbx_seq_one_letter_code
_entity_poly.pdbx_strand_id
1 'polypeptide(L)'
;MEVDRNVRLLTNFEVLQLVDSKLSAKKKIRAQQTLLYTTSKYLKNKSPCSVLSSDAIHAFSKAARPFELSKLELLSLINHCPSTQVELSVVSRLSTASLISHFKRKAKPFRHFD
;
A
#
# COMPACT_ATOMS: atom_id res chain seq x y z
N MET A 1 8.65 4.66 27.69
CA MET A 1 8.05 3.66 26.78
C MET A 1 9.19 2.91 26.14
N GLU A 2 9.36 1.63 26.46
CA GLU A 2 10.24 0.76 25.66
C GLU A 2 9.53 0.47 24.34
N VAL A 3 10.21 0.75 23.23
CA VAL A 3 9.71 0.47 21.89
C VAL A 3 10.24 -0.91 21.51
N ASP A 4 9.34 -1.88 21.38
CA ASP A 4 9.66 -3.19 20.83
C ASP A 4 10.26 -3.01 19.42
N ARG A 5 11.42 -3.61 19.18
CA ARG A 5 12.13 -3.52 17.90
C ARG A 5 11.51 -4.44 16.85
N ASN A 6 10.63 -5.37 17.23
CA ASN A 6 9.88 -6.23 16.31
C ASN A 6 8.65 -5.51 15.74
N VAL A 7 8.89 -4.39 15.04
CA VAL A 7 7.83 -3.63 14.38
C VAL A 7 7.49 -4.28 13.03
N ARG A 8 6.26 -4.77 12.90
CA ARG A 8 5.72 -5.24 11.61
C ARG A 8 5.32 -4.05 10.75
N LEU A 9 5.70 -4.08 9.47
CA LEU A 9 5.21 -3.13 8.48
C LEU A 9 3.72 -3.38 8.19
N LEU A 10 2.95 -2.31 8.01
CA LEU A 10 1.53 -2.37 7.67
C LEU A 10 1.27 -1.59 6.38
N THR A 11 0.50 -2.20 5.49
CA THR A 11 -0.01 -1.57 4.27
C THR A 11 -1.11 -0.57 4.63
N ASN A 12 -1.31 0.44 3.77
CA ASN A 12 -2.41 1.39 3.89
C ASN A 12 -3.78 0.68 3.88
N PHE A 13 -3.88 -0.46 3.19
CA PHE A 13 -5.06 -1.30 3.19
C PHE A 13 -5.35 -1.92 4.56
N GLU A 14 -4.35 -2.53 5.21
CA GLU A 14 -4.50 -3.07 6.57
C GLU A 14 -4.83 -1.98 7.59
N VAL A 15 -4.21 -0.80 7.45
CA VAL A 15 -4.51 0.36 8.30
C VAL A 15 -5.95 0.82 8.08
N LEU A 16 -6.43 0.86 6.84
CA LEU A 16 -7.82 1.23 6.54
C LEU A 16 -8.81 0.25 7.17
N GLN A 17 -8.57 -1.06 7.04
CA GLN A 17 -9.40 -2.09 7.67
C GLN A 17 -9.41 -1.94 9.20
N LEU A 18 -8.25 -1.68 9.80
CA LEU A 18 -8.14 -1.45 11.23
C LEU A 18 -8.93 -0.21 11.67
N VAL A 19 -8.77 0.91 10.97
CA VAL A 19 -9.47 2.16 11.28
C VAL A 19 -10.99 2.01 11.15
N ASP A 20 -11.46 1.37 10.07
CA ASP A 20 -12.89 1.14 9.85
C ASP A 20 -13.48 0.19 10.92
N SER A 21 -12.71 -0.80 11.38
CA SER A 21 -13.12 -1.66 12.51
C SER A 21 -13.28 -0.85 13.82
N LYS A 22 -12.42 0.15 14.06
CA LYS A 22 -12.49 1.01 15.25
C LYS A 22 -13.63 2.03 15.16
N LEU A 23 -13.93 2.54 13.97
CA LEU A 23 -15.04 3.46 13.74
C LEU A 23 -16.42 2.79 13.88
N SER A 24 -16.51 1.51 13.51
CA SER A 24 -17.73 0.68 13.62
C SER A 24 -17.91 0.05 15.01
N ALA A 25 -16.89 0.08 15.86
CA ALA A 25 -16.97 -0.48 17.21
C ALA A 25 -18.04 0.21 18.08
N LYS A 26 -18.74 -0.58 18.91
CA LYS A 26 -19.75 -0.08 19.86
C LYS A 26 -19.16 0.87 20.91
N LYS A 27 -17.95 0.58 21.39
CA LYS A 27 -17.23 1.41 22.37
C LYS A 27 -16.27 2.35 21.63
N LYS A 28 -16.72 3.56 21.33
CA LYS A 28 -15.91 4.57 20.65
C LYS A 28 -15.15 5.42 21.69
N ILE A 29 -13.83 5.53 21.53
CA ILE A 29 -13.01 6.42 22.36
C ILE A 29 -13.07 7.82 21.73
N ARG A 30 -13.73 8.77 22.42
CA ARG A 30 -13.98 10.12 21.89
C ARG A 30 -12.69 10.85 21.46
N ALA A 31 -11.62 10.70 22.24
CA ALA A 31 -10.32 11.31 21.97
C ALA A 31 -9.67 10.85 20.65
N GLN A 32 -10.01 9.66 20.14
CA GLN A 32 -9.44 9.11 18.91
C GLN A 32 -10.31 9.38 17.68
N GLN A 33 -11.52 9.91 17.84
CA GLN A 33 -12.50 10.02 16.74
C GLN A 33 -12.03 10.90 15.59
N THR A 34 -11.44 12.07 15.90
CA THR A 34 -10.91 12.97 14.87
C THR A 34 -9.84 12.28 14.06
N LEU A 35 -8.87 11.62 14.72
CA LEU A 35 -7.79 10.90 14.05
C LEU A 35 -8.34 9.77 13.17
N LEU A 36 -9.21 8.91 13.72
CA LEU A 36 -9.78 7.79 12.97
C LEU A 36 -10.57 8.27 11.75
N TYR A 37 -11.37 9.33 11.89
CA TYR A 37 -12.17 9.87 10.81
C TYR A 37 -11.30 10.52 9.71
N THR A 38 -10.32 11.35 10.09
CA THR A 38 -9.43 11.99 9.11
C THR A 38 -8.55 10.96 8.40
N THR A 39 -8.06 9.94 9.11
CA THR A 39 -7.29 8.84 8.51
C THR A 39 -8.15 8.02 7.55
N SER A 40 -9.36 7.58 7.95
CA SER A 40 -10.26 6.84 7.05
C SER A 40 -10.60 7.67 5.80
N LYS A 41 -10.90 8.96 5.97
CA LYS A 41 -11.19 9.88 4.86
C LYS A 41 -10.01 10.05 3.91
N TYR A 42 -8.79 10.21 4.44
CA TYR A 42 -7.58 10.32 3.62
C TYR A 42 -7.33 9.05 2.83
N LEU A 43 -7.34 7.89 3.50
CA LEU A 43 -7.09 6.60 2.86
C LEU A 43 -8.15 6.27 1.80
N LYS A 44 -9.42 6.63 2.02
CA LYS A 44 -10.49 6.43 1.04
C LYS A 44 -10.38 7.35 -0.17
N ASN A 45 -10.00 8.61 0.02
CA ASN A 45 -10.11 9.64 -1.02
C ASN A 45 -8.78 9.97 -1.73
N LYS A 46 -7.64 9.69 -1.10
CA LYS A 46 -6.31 10.13 -1.57
C LYS A 46 -5.33 8.98 -1.76
N SER A 47 -5.61 7.78 -1.25
CA SER A 47 -4.76 6.60 -1.43
C SER A 47 -5.43 5.61 -2.39
N PRO A 48 -4.65 4.89 -3.22
CA PRO A 48 -5.18 3.83 -4.06
C PRO A 48 -5.64 2.60 -3.26
N CYS A 49 -5.37 2.53 -1.94
CA CYS A 49 -5.74 1.38 -1.12
C CYS A 49 -7.26 1.15 -1.00
N SER A 50 -8.09 2.14 -1.34
CA SER A 50 -9.55 2.02 -1.29
C SER A 50 -10.13 1.10 -2.37
N VAL A 51 -9.40 0.91 -3.47
CA VAL A 51 -9.80 0.03 -4.59
C VAL A 51 -9.06 -1.31 -4.58
N LEU A 52 -8.11 -1.50 -3.65
CA LEU A 52 -7.35 -2.74 -3.54
C LEU A 52 -8.14 -3.79 -2.74
N SER A 53 -8.01 -5.06 -3.15
CA SER A 53 -8.48 -6.22 -2.39
C SER A 53 -7.31 -6.99 -1.78
N SER A 54 -7.58 -7.79 -0.74
CA SER A 54 -6.54 -8.65 -0.15
C SER A 54 -5.96 -9.62 -1.18
N ASP A 55 -6.78 -10.12 -2.10
CA ASP A 55 -6.35 -11.03 -3.16
C ASP A 55 -5.43 -10.33 -4.15
N ALA A 56 -5.74 -9.10 -4.55
CA ALA A 56 -4.90 -8.30 -5.43
C ALA A 56 -3.53 -8.02 -4.81
N ILE A 57 -3.48 -7.68 -3.52
CA ILE A 57 -2.22 -7.46 -2.79
C ILE A 57 -1.39 -8.76 -2.74
N HIS A 58 -2.03 -9.89 -2.48
CA HIS A 58 -1.34 -11.19 -2.43
C HIS A 58 -0.84 -11.62 -3.82
N ALA A 59 -1.64 -11.45 -4.86
CA ALA A 59 -1.27 -11.72 -6.24
C ALA A 59 -0.09 -10.84 -6.68
N PHE A 60 -0.12 -9.55 -6.36
CA PHE A 60 0.99 -8.63 -6.61
C PHE A 60 2.26 -9.04 -5.87
N SER A 61 2.16 -9.37 -4.57
CA SER A 61 3.31 -9.84 -3.78
C SER A 61 3.95 -11.09 -4.40
N LYS A 62 3.14 -12.04 -4.90
CA LYS A 62 3.64 -13.23 -5.60
C LYS A 62 4.31 -12.88 -6.93
N ALA A 63 3.70 -11.99 -7.73
CA ALA A 63 4.26 -11.53 -9.00
C ALA A 63 5.54 -10.69 -8.82
N ALA A 64 5.70 -10.04 -7.67
CA ALA A 64 6.86 -9.23 -7.33
C ALA A 64 8.10 -10.04 -6.90
N ARG A 65 7.93 -11.33 -6.53
CA ARG A 65 9.03 -12.19 -6.04
C ARG A 65 10.25 -12.26 -6.97
N PRO A 66 10.11 -12.39 -8.31
CA PRO A 66 11.26 -12.50 -9.21
C PRO A 66 12.10 -11.22 -9.30
N PHE A 67 11.60 -10.10 -8.78
CA PHE A 67 12.26 -8.80 -8.85
C PHE A 67 13.03 -8.44 -7.57
N GLU A 68 13.09 -9.36 -6.60
CA GLU A 68 13.92 -9.22 -5.38
C GLU A 68 13.72 -7.90 -4.63
N LEU A 69 12.48 -7.40 -4.62
CA LEU A 69 12.14 -6.17 -3.93
C LEU A 69 12.33 -6.30 -2.43
N SER A 70 12.95 -5.30 -1.80
CA SER A 70 12.97 -5.20 -0.35
C SER A 70 11.56 -5.03 0.21
N LYS A 71 11.36 -5.38 1.49
CA LYS A 71 10.06 -5.23 2.16
C LYS A 71 9.50 -3.81 2.09
N LEU A 72 10.38 -2.80 2.14
CA LEU A 72 10.00 -1.39 2.08
C LEU A 72 9.61 -0.96 0.65
N GLU A 73 10.32 -1.46 -0.37
CA GLU A 73 9.96 -1.18 -1.77
C GLU A 73 8.65 -1.83 -2.13
N LEU A 74 8.45 -3.10 -1.77
CA LEU A 74 7.20 -3.81 -1.98
C LEU A 74 6.04 -3.08 -1.28
N LEU A 75 6.23 -2.67 -0.03
CA LEU A 75 5.25 -1.89 0.72
C LEU A 75 4.91 -0.57 0.03
N SER A 76 5.93 0.16 -0.45
CA SER A 76 5.76 1.45 -1.11
C SER A 76 4.99 1.30 -2.43
N LEU A 77 5.31 0.27 -3.22
CA LEU A 77 4.58 -0.04 -4.46
C LEU A 77 3.10 -0.35 -4.19
N ILE A 78 2.81 -1.16 -3.16
CA ILE A 78 1.42 -1.49 -2.76
C ILE A 78 0.67 -0.23 -2.30
N ASN A 79 1.33 0.64 -1.53
CA ASN A 79 0.67 1.81 -0.95
C ASN A 79 0.40 2.94 -1.95
N HIS A 80 1.25 3.07 -2.97
CA HIS A 80 1.21 4.18 -3.92
C HIS A 80 0.70 3.81 -5.33
N CYS A 81 0.67 2.52 -5.69
CA CYS A 81 0.22 2.01 -7.00
C CYS A 81 0.70 2.88 -8.17
N PRO A 82 2.03 3.03 -8.36
CA PRO A 82 2.57 3.90 -9.39
C PRO A 82 2.05 3.49 -10.77
N SER A 83 1.48 4.47 -11.48
CA SER A 83 0.83 4.28 -12.77
C SER A 83 1.70 4.72 -13.94
N THR A 84 2.72 5.54 -13.64
CA THR A 84 3.68 6.05 -14.62
C THR A 84 5.09 5.57 -14.31
N GLN A 85 5.94 5.56 -15.35
CA GLN A 85 7.35 5.23 -15.19
C GLN A 85 8.06 6.17 -14.20
N VAL A 86 7.70 7.46 -14.23
CA VAL A 86 8.29 8.46 -13.34
C VAL A 86 7.94 8.15 -11.89
N GLU A 87 6.66 7.88 -11.59
CA GLU A 87 6.23 7.47 -10.24
C GLU A 87 6.93 6.19 -9.79
N LEU A 88 7.05 5.20 -10.67
CA LEU A 88 7.74 3.95 -10.36
C LEU A 88 9.21 4.20 -10.01
N SER A 89 9.90 5.04 -10.78
CA SER A 89 11.31 5.37 -10.55
C SER A 89 11.57 6.14 -9.24
N VAL A 90 10.58 6.88 -8.75
CA VAL A 90 10.64 7.59 -7.47
C VAL A 90 10.46 6.60 -6.31
N VAL A 91 9.60 5.60 -6.47
CA VAL A 91 9.29 4.59 -5.44
C VAL A 91 10.39 3.53 -5.31
N SER A 92 10.93 3.04 -6.43
CA SER A 92 12.04 2.09 -6.42
C SER A 92 13.36 2.84 -6.28
N ARG A 93 14.00 2.79 -5.10
CA ARG A 93 15.35 3.32 -4.92
C ARG A 93 16.33 2.44 -5.71
N LEU A 94 16.60 2.80 -6.96
CA LEU A 94 17.73 2.36 -7.79
C LEU A 94 17.87 0.87 -8.20
N SER A 95 17.12 -0.08 -7.64
CA SER A 95 17.31 -1.51 -7.97
C SER A 95 16.07 -2.14 -8.55
N THR A 96 15.98 -2.12 -9.88
CA THR A 96 15.42 -3.19 -10.73
C THR A 96 15.23 -2.62 -12.13
N ALA A 97 16.35 -2.42 -12.83
CA ALA A 97 16.32 -2.19 -14.28
C ALA A 97 15.42 -3.23 -14.99
N SER A 98 15.32 -4.45 -14.43
CA SER A 98 14.36 -5.49 -14.85
C SER A 98 12.88 -5.14 -14.64
N LEU A 99 12.46 -4.54 -13.52
CA LEU A 99 11.06 -4.09 -13.34
C LEU A 99 10.72 -2.98 -14.31
N ILE A 100 11.58 -1.94 -14.34
CA ILE A 100 11.37 -0.80 -15.23
C ILE A 100 11.35 -1.29 -16.69
N SER A 101 12.24 -2.20 -17.08
CA SER A 101 12.24 -2.81 -18.43
C SER A 101 11.02 -3.70 -18.69
N HIS A 102 10.57 -4.46 -17.70
CA HIS A 102 9.36 -5.30 -17.81
C HIS A 102 8.11 -4.45 -18.04
N PHE A 103 7.96 -3.37 -17.27
CA PHE A 103 6.83 -2.45 -17.39
C PHE A 103 6.95 -1.51 -18.60
N LYS A 104 8.17 -1.17 -19.06
CA LYS A 104 8.38 -0.46 -20.33
C LYS A 104 7.89 -1.25 -21.54
N ARG A 105 7.97 -2.60 -21.50
CA ARG A 105 7.47 -3.47 -22.58
C ARG A 105 5.96 -3.73 -22.51
N LYS A 106 5.36 -3.69 -21.31
CA LYS A 106 3.91 -3.81 -21.14
C LYS A 106 3.32 -2.42 -20.89
N ALA A 107 2.95 -1.71 -21.96
CA ALA A 107 2.25 -0.43 -21.92
C ALA A 107 0.80 -0.56 -21.37
N LYS A 108 0.64 -1.09 -20.15
CA LYS A 108 -0.64 -1.11 -19.43
C LYS A 108 -0.46 -0.49 -18.05
N PRO A 109 -1.23 0.56 -17.70
CA PRO A 109 -1.16 1.18 -16.39
C PRO A 109 -1.61 0.17 -15.32
N PHE A 110 -1.02 0.30 -14.12
CA PHE A 110 -1.32 -0.49 -12.90
C PHE A 110 -2.80 -0.50 -12.45
N ARG A 111 -3.70 0.17 -13.18
CA ARG A 111 -5.12 0.35 -12.81
C ARG A 111 -6.07 -0.77 -13.24
N HIS A 112 -5.60 -1.81 -13.94
CA HIS A 112 -6.45 -2.95 -14.31
C HIS A 112 -5.88 -4.25 -13.76
N PHE A 113 -6.03 -4.42 -12.45
CA PHE A 113 -6.21 -5.73 -11.85
C PHE A 113 -7.72 -5.90 -11.64
N ASP A 114 -8.42 -6.18 -12.73
CA ASP A 114 -9.72 -6.86 -12.70
C ASP A 114 -9.47 -8.37 -12.84
#